data_AF-A0A973JAJ2-F1
#
_entry.id   AF-A0A973JAJ2-F1
#
_cell.length_a   1.000
_cell.length_b   1.000
_cell.length_c   1.000
_cell.angle_alpha   90.00
_cell.angle_beta   90.00
_cell.angle_gamma   90.00
#
_symmetry.space_group_name_H-M   'P 1'
#
loop_
_entity.id
_entity.type
_entity.pdbx_description
1 polymer ?
#
loop_
_entity_poly.entity_id
_entity_poly.type
_entity_poly.pdbx_seq_one_letter_code
_entity_poly.pdbx_strand_id
1 'polypeptide(L)'
;MNINVSSNAVNLINTAHHKSADAAKEIAALPVQKNEIGSMEYNAADIVKPVLSLKEAELQTSAAVKLLAADSTMLGALLDIRA
;
A
#
# COMPACT_ATOMS: atom_id res chain seq x y z
N MET A 1 14.46 -23.59 0.10
CA MET A 1 13.99 -22.22 -0.19
C MET A 1 13.65 -21.54 1.14
N ASN A 2 14.54 -20.69 1.65
CA ASN A 2 14.25 -19.88 2.84
C ASN A 2 13.47 -18.63 2.40
N ILE A 3 12.20 -18.81 2.06
CA ILE A 3 11.31 -17.70 1.76
C ILE A 3 10.91 -17.15 3.13
N ASN A 4 11.61 -16.13 3.61
CA ASN A 4 11.20 -15.43 4.83
C ASN A 4 9.92 -14.65 4.49
N VAL A 5 8.77 -15.31 4.66
CA VAL A 5 7.44 -14.80 4.35
C VAL A 5 7.18 -13.49 5.08
N SER A 6 7.68 -13.37 6.31
CA SER A 6 7.65 -12.14 7.12
C SER A 6 8.44 -10.99 6.45
N SER A 7 9.67 -11.24 5.96
CA SER A 7 10.45 -10.24 5.21
C SER A 7 9.74 -9.76 3.94
N ASN A 8 9.10 -10.67 3.20
CA ASN A 8 8.31 -10.32 2.02
C ASN A 8 7.07 -9.49 2.36
N ALA A 9 6.38 -9.82 3.45
CA ALA A 9 5.23 -9.05 3.93
C ALA A 9 5.66 -7.64 4.38
N VAL A 10 6.78 -7.50 5.08
CA VAL A 10 7.34 -6.19 5.47
C VAL A 10 7.70 -5.35 4.24
N ASN A 11 8.29 -5.96 3.21
CA ASN A 11 8.59 -5.26 1.94
C ASN A 11 7.32 -4.79 1.21
N LEU A 12 6.25 -5.60 1.22
CA LEU A 12 4.94 -5.22 0.68
C LEU A 12 4.32 -4.04 1.45
N ILE A 13 4.41 -4.06 2.79
CA ILE A 13 3.93 -2.96 3.65
C ILE A 13 4.70 -1.67 3.36
N ASN A 14 6.03 -1.73 3.27
CA ASN A 14 6.86 -0.56 2.95
C ASN A 14 6.51 0.02 1.57
N THR A 15 6.32 -0.85 0.56
CA THR A 15 5.92 -0.43 -0.78
C THR A 15 4.54 0.24 -0.79
N ALA A 16 3.58 -0.31 -0.04
CA ALA A 16 2.25 0.26 0.11
C ALA A 16 2.28 1.61 0.83
N HIS A 17 3.12 1.77 1.85
CA HIS A 17 3.32 3.06 2.54
C HIS A 17 3.86 4.13 1.61
N HIS A 18 4.88 3.82 0.81
CA HIS A 18 5.40 4.77 -0.19
C HIS A 18 4.34 5.17 -1.22
N LYS A 19 3.65 4.19 -1.81
CA LYS A 19 2.56 4.46 -2.77
C LYS A 19 1.44 5.33 -2.17
N SER A 20 1.08 5.06 -0.92
CA SER A 20 0.03 5.84 -0.23
C SER A 20 0.48 7.26 0.07
N ALA A 21 1.74 7.44 0.49
CA ALA A 21 2.31 8.77 0.74
C ALA A 21 2.42 9.60 -0.54
N ASP A 22 2.87 8.99 -1.64
CA ASP A 22 2.97 9.65 -2.94
C ASP A 22 1.59 10.03 -3.49
N ALA A 23 0.61 9.11 -3.41
CA ALA A 23 -0.76 9.39 -3.83
C ALA A 23 -1.43 10.47 -2.97
N ALA A 24 -1.23 10.45 -1.64
CA ALA A 24 -1.74 11.49 -0.76
C ALA A 24 -1.11 12.86 -1.05
N LYS A 25 0.18 12.89 -1.37
CA LYS A 25 0.90 14.10 -1.80
C LYS A 25 0.36 14.63 -3.12
N GLU A 26 0.10 13.76 -4.10
CA GLU A 26 -0.47 14.13 -5.40
C GLU A 26 -1.90 14.68 -5.21
N ILE A 27 -2.73 14.06 -4.36
CA ILE A 27 -4.06 14.57 -4.00
C ILE A 27 -4.00 15.94 -3.32
N ALA A 28 -3.06 16.13 -2.38
CA ALA A 28 -2.88 17.40 -1.69
C ALA A 28 -2.39 18.53 -2.63
N ALA A 29 -1.67 18.18 -3.70
CA ALA A 29 -1.19 19.13 -4.70
C ALA A 29 -2.27 19.54 -5.72
N LEU A 30 -3.30 18.71 -5.95
CA LEU A 30 -4.31 18.90 -6.99
C LEU A 30 -5.13 20.21 -6.90
N PRO A 31 -5.44 20.79 -5.73
CA PRO A 31 -6.14 22.08 -5.65
C PRO A 31 -5.28 23.27 -5.19
N VAL A 32 -4.09 23.04 -4.61
CA VAL A 32 -3.30 24.12 -3.97
C VAL A 32 -2.25 24.74 -4.89
N GLN A 33 -1.75 24.02 -5.91
CA GLN A 33 -0.71 24.56 -6.80
C GLN A 33 -1.23 25.32 -8.03
N LYS A 34 -2.55 25.37 -8.27
CA LYS A 34 -3.13 26.06 -9.44
C LYS A 34 -3.64 27.48 -9.18
N ASN A 35 -3.43 28.03 -7.98
CA ASN A 35 -3.85 29.39 -7.64
C ASN A 35 -2.80 30.48 -7.89
N GLU A 36 -1.66 30.16 -8.53
CA GLU A 36 -0.69 31.23 -8.84
C GLU A 36 -0.94 31.93 -10.18
N ILE A 37 -1.26 31.28 -11.31
CA ILE A 37 -1.56 32.04 -12.55
C ILE A 37 -2.50 31.25 -13.50
N GLY A 38 -3.80 31.53 -13.46
CA GLY A 38 -4.64 31.69 -14.66
C GLY A 38 -4.85 30.52 -15.65
N SER A 39 -4.94 29.25 -15.25
CA SER A 39 -5.50 28.21 -16.15
C SER A 39 -6.41 27.19 -15.45
N MET A 40 -7.71 27.46 -15.54
CA MET A 40 -8.80 26.54 -15.16
C MET A 40 -8.90 25.37 -16.14
N GLU A 41 -8.06 24.36 -15.96
CA GLU A 41 -8.35 23.00 -16.45
C GLU A 41 -8.06 22.05 -15.29
N TYR A 42 -9.00 21.95 -14.37
CA TYR A 42 -9.06 20.84 -13.43
C TYR A 42 -9.71 19.69 -14.20
N ASN A 43 -8.93 18.69 -14.60
CA ASN A 43 -9.49 17.47 -15.16
C ASN A 43 -9.81 16.53 -14.00
N ALA A 44 -11.09 16.27 -13.75
CA ALA A 44 -11.50 15.33 -12.71
C ALA A 44 -10.90 13.92 -12.91
N ALA A 45 -10.39 13.60 -14.11
CA ALA A 45 -9.64 12.38 -14.38
C ALA A 45 -8.29 12.31 -13.62
N ASP A 46 -7.68 13.44 -13.24
CA ASP A 46 -6.38 13.47 -12.58
C ASP A 46 -6.44 12.95 -11.13
N ILE A 47 -7.62 12.93 -10.51
CA ILE A 47 -7.83 12.33 -9.17
C ILE A 47 -7.91 10.80 -9.22
N VAL A 48 -8.22 10.22 -10.39
CA VAL A 48 -8.44 8.78 -10.55
C VAL A 48 -7.14 8.01 -10.34
N LYS A 49 -6.02 8.54 -10.83
CA LYS A 49 -4.70 7.88 -10.75
C LYS A 49 -4.17 7.80 -9.31
N PRO A 50 -4.21 8.86 -8.49
CA PRO A 50 -3.89 8.78 -7.06
C PRO A 50 -4.83 7.85 -6.28
N VAL A 51 -6.15 7.87 -6.57
CA VAL A 51 -7.12 6.99 -5.90
C VAL A 51 -6.89 5.52 -6.24
N LEU A 52 -6.58 5.21 -7.50
CA LEU A 52 -6.21 3.87 -7.93
C LEU A 52 -4.92 3.40 -7.22
N SER A 53 -3.93 4.28 -7.11
CA SER A 53 -2.67 4.01 -6.42
C SER A 53 -2.88 3.74 -4.92
N LEU A 54 -3.80 4.45 -4.26
CA LEU A 54 -4.22 4.16 -2.89
C LEU A 54 -4.90 2.79 -2.77
N LYS A 55 -5.75 2.43 -3.73
CA LYS A 55 -6.43 1.13 -3.74
C LYS A 55 -5.44 -0.02 -3.93
N GLU A 56 -4.44 0.15 -4.78
CA GLU A 56 -3.36 -0.82 -4.93
C GLU A 56 -2.56 -0.98 -3.63
N ALA A 57 -2.25 0.11 -2.95
CA ALA A 57 -1.55 0.07 -1.67
C ALA A 57 -2.37 -0.66 -0.58
N GLU A 58 -3.68 -0.44 -0.53
CA GLU A 58 -4.59 -1.18 0.34
C GLU A 58 -4.57 -2.69 0.06
N LEU A 59 -4.65 -3.08 -1.22
CA LEU A 59 -4.60 -4.49 -1.63
C LEU A 59 -3.26 -5.14 -1.30
N GLN A 60 -2.14 -4.44 -1.51
CA GLN A 60 -0.80 -4.91 -1.15
C GLN A 60 -0.66 -5.10 0.36
N THR A 61 -1.19 -4.17 1.16
CA THR A 61 -1.20 -4.26 2.62
C THR A 61 -2.07 -5.42 3.09
N SER A 62 -3.27 -5.59 2.52
CA SER A 62 -4.16 -6.71 2.83
C SER A 62 -3.51 -8.07 2.52
N ALA A 63 -2.82 -8.18 1.38
CA ALA A 63 -2.06 -9.37 1.04
C ALA A 63 -0.91 -9.63 2.02
N ALA A 64 -0.16 -8.59 2.41
CA ALA A 64 0.90 -8.70 3.40
C ALA A 64 0.40 -9.18 4.77
N VAL A 65 -0.73 -8.64 5.24
CA VAL A 65 -1.36 -9.08 6.50
C VAL A 65 -1.78 -10.55 6.43
N LYS A 66 -2.35 -10.99 5.31
CA LYS A 66 -2.71 -12.41 5.11
C LYS A 66 -1.48 -13.32 5.10
N LEU A 67 -0.38 -12.88 4.50
CA LEU A 67 0.90 -13.62 4.52
C LEU A 67 1.45 -13.74 5.95
N LEU A 68 1.41 -12.67 6.75
CA LEU A 68 1.82 -12.70 8.16
C LEU A 68 0.94 -13.61 9.01
N ALA A 69 -0.39 -13.59 8.79
CA ALA A 69 -1.32 -14.46 9.50
C ALA A 69 -1.08 -15.95 9.15
N ALA A 70 -0.83 -16.25 7.88
CA ALA A 70 -0.49 -17.60 7.43
C ALA A 70 0.84 -18.07 8.03
N ASP A 71 1.85 -17.20 8.09
CA ASP A 71 3.14 -17.50 8.73
C ASP A 71 2.99 -17.79 10.23
N SER A 72 2.22 -16.96 10.94
CA SER A 72 1.91 -17.18 12.36
C SER A 72 1.13 -18.49 12.60
N THR A 73 0.20 -18.83 11.70
CA THR A 73 -0.57 -20.09 11.81
C THR A 73 0.32 -21.30 11.55
N MET A 74 1.22 -21.21 10.57
CA MET A 74 2.19 -22.26 10.26
C MET A 74 3.17 -22.49 11.43
N LEU A 75 3.67 -21.42 12.05
CA LEU A 75 4.52 -21.53 13.25
C LEU A 75 3.76 -22.15 14.43
N GLY A 76 2.52 -21.75 14.67
CA GLY A 76 1.67 -22.35 15.71
C GLY A 76 1.42 -23.84 15.48
N ALA A 77 1.07 -24.23 14.26
CA ALA A 77 0.85 -25.64 13.91
C ALA A 77 2.12 -26.49 14.07
N LEU A 78 3.31 -25.94 13.75
CA LEU A 78 4.58 -26.63 13.96
C LEU A 78 4.93 -26.78 15.45
N LEU A 79 4.55 -25.81 16.28
CA LEU A 79 4.73 -25.87 17.74
C LEU A 79 3.77 -26.90 18.37
N ASP A 80 2.51 -26.93 17.96
CA ASP A 80 1.52 -27.89 18.46
C ASP A 80 1.85 -29.35 18.10
N ILE A 81 2.46 -29.60 16.94
CA ILE A 81 2.91 -30.95 16.56
C ILE A 81 4.03 -31.49 17.46
N ARG A 82 4.77 -30.61 18.16
CA ARG A 82 5.88 -30.97 19.05
C ARG A 82 5.49 -31.06 20.53
N ALA A 83 4.25 -30.70 20.89
CA ALA A 83 3.75 -30.72 22.27
C ALA A 83 3.12 -32.05 22.66
#